data_AF-A0A7C6GI46-F1
#
_entry.id   AF-A0A7C6GI46-F1
#
_cell.length_a   1.000
_cell.length_b   1.000
_cell.length_c   1.000
_cell.angle_alpha   90.00
_cell.angle_beta   90.00
_cell.angle_gamma   90.00
#
_symmetry.space_group_name_H-M   'P 1'
#
loop_
_entity.id
_entity.type
_entity.pdbx_description
1 polymer ?
#
loop_
_entity_poly.entity_id
_entity_poly.type
_entity_poly.pdbx_seq_one_letter_code
_entity_poly.pdbx_strand_id
1 'polypeptide(L)'
;MASLIGEKPGARIGWTMRGDRTISSETRIEFTTTGTLLRRLLGDPDLAGVDALILDEVHERHLDSDLALAFALDIADLRDDLQLAVMSATADNERFHKLLSSSAPTDTIVAEGKPYPLDVVWSPISGPALDQRGASSALINH
;
A
#
# COMPACT_ATOMS: atom_id res chain seq x y z
N MET A 1 -6.13 -1.26 13.89
CA MET A 1 -7.47 -1.68 13.43
C MET A 1 -8.16 -2.65 14.39
N ALA A 2 -7.56 -3.75 14.83
CA ALA A 2 -8.19 -4.65 15.83
C ALA A 2 -8.70 -3.91 17.08
N SER A 3 -7.92 -2.95 17.59
CA SER A 3 -8.32 -2.10 18.72
C SER A 3 -9.55 -1.23 18.46
N LEU A 4 -9.80 -0.81 17.22
CA LEU A 4 -10.97 0.02 16.85
C LEU A 4 -12.29 -0.75 17.02
N ILE A 5 -12.22 -2.09 17.00
CA ILE A 5 -13.36 -2.98 17.22
C ILE A 5 -13.28 -3.71 18.57
N GLY A 6 -12.35 -3.31 19.45
CA GLY A 6 -12.19 -3.90 20.79
C GLY A 6 -11.57 -5.30 20.79
N GLU A 7 -10.86 -5.70 19.73
CA GLU A 7 -10.27 -7.04 19.60
C GLU A 7 -8.75 -7.05 19.69
N LYS A 8 -8.21 -8.23 20.01
CA LYS A 8 -6.79 -8.52 19.85
C LYS A 8 -6.50 -8.91 18.40
N PRO A 9 -5.32 -8.58 17.86
CA PRO A 9 -4.95 -9.08 16.55
C PRO A 9 -4.88 -10.61 16.52
N GLY A 10 -5.17 -11.19 15.35
CA GLY A 10 -5.28 -12.63 15.13
C GLY A 10 -6.71 -13.18 15.22
N ALA A 11 -7.67 -12.39 15.72
CA ALA A 11 -9.10 -12.67 15.59
C ALA A 11 -9.61 -12.24 14.20
N ARG A 12 -10.55 -11.29 14.10
CA ARG A 12 -11.08 -10.83 12.80
C ARG A 12 -10.09 -9.99 12.00
N ILE A 13 -9.10 -9.39 12.65
CA ILE A 13 -8.04 -8.60 12.01
C ILE A 13 -6.70 -9.29 12.24
N GLY A 14 -6.02 -9.66 11.16
CA GLY A 14 -4.74 -10.36 11.20
C GLY A 14 -3.76 -9.83 10.15
N TRP A 15 -2.58 -10.46 10.07
CA TRP A 15 -1.60 -10.15 9.04
C TRP A 15 -0.75 -11.35 8.64
N THR A 16 -0.17 -11.27 7.44
CA THR A 16 0.92 -12.13 6.99
C THR A 16 2.03 -11.28 6.39
N MET A 17 3.22 -11.46 6.92
CA MET A 17 4.45 -10.83 6.44
C MET A 17 5.57 -11.88 6.40
N ARG A 18 6.73 -11.52 5.87
CA ARG A 18 7.86 -12.45 5.81
C ARG A 18 8.34 -12.80 7.23
N GLY A 19 8.14 -14.06 7.62
CA GLY A 19 8.58 -14.57 8.93
C GLY A 19 7.63 -14.26 10.08
N ASP A 20 6.49 -13.65 9.82
CA ASP A 20 5.49 -13.35 10.84
C ASP A 20 4.07 -13.51 10.27
N ARG A 21 3.25 -14.30 10.94
CA ARG A 21 1.89 -14.62 10.50
C ARG A 21 0.98 -14.74 11.70
N THR A 22 0.01 -13.84 11.78
CA THR A 22 -0.98 -13.78 12.85
C THR A 22 -2.37 -13.70 12.23
N ILE A 23 -2.94 -14.87 11.91
CA ILE A 23 -4.31 -15.03 11.40
C ILE A 23 -4.97 -16.26 12.05
N SER A 24 -6.30 -16.36 11.94
CA SER A 24 -7.08 -17.51 12.37
C SER A 24 -8.23 -17.79 11.38
N SER A 25 -9.01 -18.84 11.64
CA SER A 25 -10.26 -19.11 10.90
C SER A 25 -11.31 -17.99 11.05
N GLU A 26 -11.15 -17.11 12.03
CA GLU A 26 -12.05 -15.97 12.25
C GLU A 26 -11.61 -14.71 11.49
N THR A 27 -10.40 -14.71 10.91
CA THR A 27 -9.86 -13.54 10.21
C THR A 27 -10.71 -13.15 9.01
N ARG A 28 -11.11 -11.88 8.98
CA ARG A 28 -11.91 -11.26 7.91
C ARG A 28 -11.11 -10.22 7.13
N ILE A 29 -10.12 -9.59 7.78
CA ILE A 29 -9.21 -8.65 7.14
C ILE A 29 -7.78 -9.12 7.43
N GLU A 30 -7.05 -9.44 6.37
CA GLU A 30 -5.64 -9.81 6.42
C GLU A 30 -4.80 -8.66 5.83
N PHE A 31 -3.95 -8.07 6.67
CA PHE A 31 -2.90 -7.17 6.20
C PHE A 31 -1.74 -7.97 5.66
N THR A 32 -1.23 -7.61 4.49
CA THR A 32 -0.09 -8.31 3.90
C THR A 32 0.83 -7.32 3.21
N THR A 33 2.12 -7.67 3.13
CA THR A 33 3.05 -6.88 2.31
C THR A 33 2.89 -7.25 0.85
N THR A 34 3.15 -6.30 -0.05
CA THR A 34 3.11 -6.53 -1.51
C THR A 34 3.90 -7.76 -1.95
N GLY A 35 5.11 -7.95 -1.40
CA GLY A 35 5.93 -9.13 -1.73
C GLY A 35 5.37 -10.46 -1.20
N THR A 36 4.55 -10.45 -0.14
CA THR A 36 3.84 -11.64 0.34
C THR A 36 2.61 -11.92 -0.54
N LEU A 37 1.87 -10.86 -0.91
CA LEU A 37 0.75 -10.93 -1.84
C LEU A 37 1.18 -11.47 -3.20
N LEU A 38 2.26 -10.94 -3.80
CA LEU A 38 2.78 -11.42 -5.08
C LEU A 38 3.11 -12.91 -5.07
N ARG A 39 3.76 -13.40 -4.00
CA ARG A 39 4.04 -14.84 -3.86
C ARG A 39 2.77 -15.66 -3.80
N ARG A 40 1.72 -15.15 -3.14
CA ARG A 40 0.41 -15.80 -3.09
C ARG A 40 -0.21 -15.82 -4.49
N LEU A 41 -0.27 -14.69 -5.18
CA LEU A 41 -0.81 -14.58 -6.55
C LEU A 41 -0.12 -15.52 -7.54
N LEU A 42 1.20 -15.65 -7.45
CA LEU A 42 1.96 -16.56 -8.32
C LEU A 42 1.72 -18.05 -8.03
N GLY A 43 1.33 -18.41 -6.81
CA GLY A 43 1.08 -19.80 -6.40
C GLY A 43 -0.40 -20.19 -6.42
N ASP A 44 -1.30 -19.23 -6.23
CA ASP A 44 -2.75 -19.37 -6.16
C ASP A 44 -3.40 -18.15 -6.85
N PRO A 45 -3.48 -18.18 -8.20
CA PRO A 45 -4.02 -17.06 -8.97
C PRO A 45 -5.53 -16.88 -8.78
N ASP A 46 -6.26 -17.88 -8.26
CA ASP A 46 -7.71 -17.78 -8.12
C ASP A 46 -8.13 -16.97 -6.87
N LEU A 47 -7.19 -16.75 -5.93
CA LEU A 47 -7.44 -16.11 -4.63
C LEU A 47 -8.71 -16.64 -3.95
N ALA A 48 -8.89 -17.97 -3.95
CA ALA A 48 -10.11 -18.58 -3.45
C ALA A 48 -10.41 -18.17 -2.00
N GLY A 49 -11.66 -17.79 -1.73
CA GLY A 49 -12.09 -17.32 -0.41
C GLY A 49 -11.70 -15.87 -0.07
N VAL A 50 -11.14 -15.12 -1.02
CA VAL A 50 -10.98 -13.67 -0.92
C VAL A 50 -12.10 -12.99 -1.72
N ASP A 51 -12.87 -12.14 -1.05
CA ASP A 51 -13.96 -11.38 -1.65
C ASP A 51 -13.50 -10.01 -2.15
N ALA A 52 -12.44 -9.46 -1.55
CA ALA A 52 -11.90 -8.14 -1.90
C ALA A 52 -10.38 -8.07 -1.73
N LEU A 53 -9.72 -7.33 -2.63
CA LEU A 53 -8.31 -6.99 -2.58
C LEU A 53 -8.15 -5.46 -2.59
N ILE A 54 -7.42 -4.93 -1.62
CA ILE A 54 -7.09 -3.51 -1.52
C ILE A 54 -5.58 -3.36 -1.66
N LEU A 55 -5.14 -2.64 -2.69
CA LEU A 55 -3.73 -2.25 -2.87
C LEU A 55 -3.54 -0.83 -2.35
N ASP A 56 -2.79 -0.70 -1.27
CA ASP A 56 -2.50 0.59 -0.63
C ASP A 56 -1.20 1.21 -1.14
N GLU A 57 -1.08 2.54 -1.01
CA GLU A 57 0.13 3.31 -1.34
C GLU A 57 0.66 3.08 -2.77
N VAL A 58 -0.22 2.86 -3.75
CA VAL A 58 0.23 2.54 -5.14
C VAL A 58 0.99 3.66 -5.84
N HIS A 59 1.02 4.86 -5.25
CA HIS A 59 1.74 6.01 -5.75
C HIS A 59 3.26 5.91 -5.57
N GLU A 60 3.75 5.01 -4.71
CA GLU A 60 5.19 4.79 -4.55
C GLU A 60 5.82 4.14 -5.79
N ARG A 61 5.00 3.64 -6.73
CA ARG A 61 5.41 3.04 -8.03
C ARG A 61 6.56 2.03 -7.90
N HIS A 62 6.51 1.25 -6.83
CA HIS A 62 7.39 0.11 -6.65
C HIS A 62 7.04 -0.98 -7.67
N LEU A 63 8.04 -1.61 -8.30
CA LEU A 63 7.86 -2.67 -9.31
C LEU A 63 6.92 -3.78 -8.80
N ASP A 64 7.07 -4.16 -7.53
CA ASP A 64 6.24 -5.17 -6.91
C ASP A 64 4.77 -4.76 -6.84
N SER A 65 4.48 -3.48 -6.58
CA SER A 65 3.10 -2.96 -6.52
C SER A 65 2.47 -2.89 -7.91
N ASP A 66 3.23 -2.48 -8.92
CA ASP A 66 2.78 -2.46 -10.32
C ASP A 66 2.48 -3.90 -10.81
N LEU A 67 3.33 -4.87 -10.45
CA LEU A 67 3.10 -6.27 -10.80
C LEU A 67 1.88 -6.86 -10.05
N ALA A 68 1.71 -6.51 -8.77
CA ALA A 68 0.57 -6.96 -7.98
C ALA A 68 -0.74 -6.42 -8.56
N LEU A 69 -0.76 -5.16 -9.00
CA LEU A 69 -1.90 -4.55 -9.68
C LEU A 69 -2.20 -5.24 -11.01
N ALA A 70 -1.18 -5.53 -11.82
CA ALA A 70 -1.36 -6.24 -13.09
C ALA A 70 -2.02 -7.62 -12.87
N PHE A 71 -1.51 -8.42 -11.93
CA PHE A 71 -2.11 -9.71 -11.60
C PHE A 71 -3.51 -9.56 -10.99
N ALA A 72 -3.73 -8.55 -10.15
CA ALA A 72 -5.07 -8.31 -9.58
C ALA A 72 -6.10 -7.98 -10.67
N LEU A 73 -5.71 -7.25 -11.71
CA LEU A 73 -6.57 -6.96 -12.86
C LEU A 73 -6.88 -8.21 -13.67
N ASP A 74 -5.86 -9.02 -13.98
CA ASP A 74 -6.05 -10.29 -14.69
C ASP A 74 -7.03 -11.22 -13.94
N ILE A 75 -6.98 -11.24 -12.60
CA ILE A 75 -7.90 -12.03 -11.78
C ILE A 75 -9.28 -11.42 -11.75
N ALA A 76 -9.41 -10.10 -11.64
CA ALA A 76 -10.70 -9.42 -11.67
C ALA A 76 -11.44 -9.65 -13.00
N ASP A 77 -10.72 -9.78 -14.11
CA ASP A 77 -11.29 -10.14 -15.42
C ASP A 77 -11.84 -11.59 -15.46
N LEU A 78 -11.39 -12.47 -14.56
CA LEU A 78 -11.83 -13.86 -14.44
C LEU A 78 -12.82 -14.08 -13.29
N ARG A 79 -12.85 -13.18 -12.30
CA ARG A 79 -13.65 -13.24 -11.09
C ARG A 79 -14.51 -12.01 -10.93
N ASP A 80 -15.70 -12.06 -11.52
CA ASP A 80 -16.75 -11.04 -11.38
C ASP A 80 -17.18 -10.80 -9.93
N ASP A 81 -16.87 -11.73 -9.02
CA ASP A 81 -17.16 -11.66 -7.59
C ASP A 81 -16.05 -10.99 -6.75
N LEU A 82 -14.86 -10.76 -7.32
CA LEU A 82 -13.75 -10.13 -6.63
C LEU A 82 -13.83 -8.60 -6.71
N GLN A 83 -13.89 -7.93 -5.57
CA GLN A 83 -13.79 -6.47 -5.52
C GLN A 83 -12.34 -6.02 -5.46
N LEU A 84 -11.93 -5.15 -6.38
CA LEU A 84 -10.59 -4.56 -6.40
C LEU A 84 -10.66 -3.07 -6.03
N ALA A 85 -9.83 -2.65 -5.07
CA ALA A 85 -9.64 -1.24 -4.74
C ALA A 85 -8.16 -0.88 -4.75
N VAL A 86 -7.87 0.34 -5.19
CA VAL A 86 -6.52 0.90 -5.25
C VAL A 86 -6.54 2.22 -4.48
N MET A 87 -5.64 2.37 -3.52
CA MET A 87 -5.54 3.55 -2.66
C MET A 87 -4.24 4.31 -2.91
N SER A 88 -4.36 5.64 -3.02
CA SER A 88 -3.24 6.55 -3.25
C SER A 88 -3.41 7.80 -2.40
N ALA A 89 -2.33 8.29 -1.82
CA ALA A 89 -2.27 9.59 -1.14
C ALA A 89 -2.05 10.77 -2.12
N THR A 90 -1.70 10.50 -3.38
CA THR A 90 -1.36 11.53 -4.38
C THR A 90 -2.42 11.65 -5.47
N ALA A 91 -2.42 12.80 -6.15
CA ALA A 91 -3.45 13.24 -7.09
C ALA A 91 -3.48 12.51 -8.45
N ASP A 92 -2.64 11.50 -8.72
CA ASP A 92 -2.68 10.75 -10.00
C ASP A 92 -3.83 9.72 -10.06
N ASN A 93 -4.98 10.10 -9.50
CA ASN A 93 -6.20 9.28 -9.49
C ASN A 93 -6.73 9.02 -10.90
N GLU A 94 -6.56 9.97 -11.83
CA GLU A 94 -7.04 9.84 -13.21
C GLU A 94 -6.36 8.67 -13.94
N ARG A 95 -5.06 8.47 -13.73
CA ARG A 95 -4.31 7.39 -14.38
C ARG A 95 -4.76 6.03 -13.87
N PHE A 96 -4.90 5.86 -12.56
CA PHE A 96 -5.39 4.62 -11.97
C PHE A 96 -6.85 4.37 -12.35
N HIS A 97 -7.70 5.40 -12.33
CA HIS A 97 -9.08 5.29 -12.78
C HIS A 97 -9.16 4.81 -14.23
N LYS A 98 -8.37 5.40 -15.15
CA LYS A 98 -8.33 4.98 -16.55
C LYS A 98 -7.86 3.53 -16.72
N LEU A 99 -6.85 3.12 -15.95
CA LEU A 99 -6.33 1.76 -15.97
C LEU A 99 -7.40 0.76 -15.50
N LEU A 100 -7.99 0.99 -14.32
CA LEU A 100 -9.02 0.12 -13.74
C LEU A 100 -10.28 0.09 -14.62
N SER A 101 -10.68 1.24 -15.17
CA SER A 101 -11.84 1.37 -16.07
C SER A 101 -11.69 0.61 -17.39
N SER A 102 -10.47 0.20 -17.76
CA SER A 102 -10.27 -0.66 -18.93
C SER A 102 -10.62 -2.12 -18.70
N SER A 103 -10.65 -2.56 -17.43
CA SER A 103 -11.02 -3.91 -17.01
C SER A 103 -12.48 -3.97 -16.53
N ALA A 104 -12.89 -3.06 -15.65
CA ALA A 104 -14.23 -3.10 -15.04
C ALA A 104 -14.77 -1.70 -14.73
N PRO A 105 -16.11 -1.52 -14.59
CA PRO A 105 -16.69 -0.28 -14.09
C PRO A 105 -16.01 0.13 -12.78
N THR A 106 -15.43 1.33 -12.77
CA THR A 106 -14.61 1.81 -11.65
C THR A 106 -15.14 3.15 -11.19
N ASP A 107 -15.36 3.28 -9.88
CA ASP A 107 -15.67 4.55 -9.23
C ASP A 107 -14.43 5.15 -8.56
N THR A 108 -14.36 6.48 -8.51
CA THR A 108 -13.34 7.20 -7.72
C THR A 108 -13.95 7.71 -6.43
N ILE A 109 -13.36 7.33 -5.30
CA ILE A 109 -13.73 7.83 -3.98
C ILE A 109 -12.61 8.76 -3.49
N VAL A 110 -12.96 10.00 -3.17
CA VAL A 110 -12.02 10.99 -2.63
C VAL A 110 -12.37 11.26 -1.17
N ALA A 111 -11.42 10.97 -0.28
CA ALA A 111 -11.51 11.39 1.12
C ALA A 111 -10.92 12.80 1.26
N GLU A 112 -11.77 13.79 1.55
CA GLU A 112 -11.31 15.16 1.79
C GLU A 112 -10.60 15.27 3.15
N GLY A 113 -9.31 15.56 3.12
CA GLY A 113 -8.53 15.95 4.30
C GLY A 113 -8.33 17.46 4.35
N LYS A 114 -8.49 18.08 5.53
CA LYS A 114 -8.04 19.46 5.76
C LYS A 114 -6.61 19.40 6.30
N PRO A 115 -5.58 19.75 5.51
CA PRO A 115 -4.25 19.93 6.08
C PRO A 115 -4.28 21.10 7.06
N TYR A 116 -3.65 20.91 8.21
CA TYR A 116 -3.38 22.02 9.12
C TYR A 116 -2.21 22.85 8.56
N PRO A 117 -2.20 24.18 8.75
CA PRO A 117 -1.09 25.01 8.29
C PRO A 117 0.21 24.53 8.96
N LEU A 118 1.25 24.34 8.14
CA LEU A 118 2.59 23.97 8.57
C LEU A 118 3.56 25.10 8.22
N ASP A 119 4.39 25.50 9.18
CA ASP A 119 5.51 26.40 8.93
C ASP A 119 6.68 25.60 8.35
N VAL A 120 7.04 25.87 7.10
CA VAL A 120 8.17 25.21 6.43
C VAL A 120 9.42 26.07 6.61
N VAL A 121 10.35 25.60 7.44
CA VAL A 121 11.66 26.26 7.64
C VAL A 121 12.73 25.49 6.88
N TRP A 122 13.31 26.12 5.86
CA TRP A 122 14.48 25.61 5.18
C TRP A 122 15.74 26.01 5.96
N SER A 123 16.43 25.03 6.52
CA SER A 123 17.69 25.22 7.24
C SER A 123 18.77 24.37 6.58
N PRO A 124 19.45 24.84 5.53
CA PRO A 124 20.55 24.11 4.93
C PRO A 124 21.78 24.18 5.86
N ILE A 125 22.61 23.15 5.83
CA ILE A 125 23.93 23.20 6.47
C ILE A 125 24.74 24.39 5.93
N SER A 126 25.46 25.09 6.80
CA SER A 126 26.36 26.14 6.38
C SER A 126 27.68 25.54 5.90
N GLY A 127 27.85 25.44 4.58
CA GLY A 127 29.06 24.91 3.94
C GLY A 127 28.87 23.50 3.35
N PRO A 128 29.95 22.88 2.83
CA PRO A 128 29.86 21.58 2.18
C PRO A 128 29.57 20.46 3.19
N ALA A 129 28.73 19.50 2.78
CA ALA A 129 28.41 18.29 3.55
C ALA A 129 29.64 17.42 3.83
N LEU A 130 30.61 17.47 2.93
CA LEU A 130 31.86 16.72 3.00
C LEU A 130 33.05 17.67 3.01
N ASP A 131 34.04 17.36 3.85
CA ASP A 131 35.37 17.97 3.82
C ASP A 131 36.44 16.89 3.56
N GLN A 132 37.72 17.27 3.68
CA GLN A 132 38.85 16.36 3.44
C GLN A 132 38.91 15.17 4.43
N ARG A 133 38.12 15.21 5.51
CA ARG A 133 38.03 14.18 6.56
C ARG A 133 36.73 13.36 6.50
N GLY A 134 35.87 13.59 5.51
CA GLY A 134 34.57 12.92 5.37
C GLY A 134 33.41 13.85 5.72
N ALA A 135 32.46 13.40 6.55
CA ALA A 135 31.32 14.23 6.97
C ALA A 135 31.79 15.47 7.74
N SER A 136 31.37 16.66 7.31
CA SER A 136 31.80 17.90 7.93
C SER A 136 31.17 18.08 9.32
N SER A 137 31.83 18.82 10.22
CA SER A 137 31.23 19.16 11.51
C SER A 137 29.96 19.99 11.38
N ALA A 138 29.79 20.72 10.27
CA ALA A 138 28.56 21.44 9.95
C ALA A 138 27.41 20.49 9.58
N LEU A 139 27.71 19.32 9.02
CA LEU A 139 26.72 18.27 8.75
C LEU A 139 26.40 17.44 10.01
N ILE A 140 27.41 17.13 10.84
CA ILE A 140 27.23 16.28 12.03
C ILE A 140 26.41 16.99 13.13
N ASN A 141 26.53 18.32 13.23
CA ASN A 141 25.88 19.12 14.27
C ASN A 141 24.61 19.83 13.78
N HIS A 142 24.14 19.50 12.57
CA HIS A 142 22.86 19.94 12.02
C HIS A 142 21.75 18.98 12.45
#